data_AF-A0A381JBU4-F1
#
_entry.id   AF-A0A381JBU4-F1
#
_cell.length_a   1.000
_cell.length_b   1.000
_cell.length_c   1.000
_cell.angle_alpha   90.00
_cell.angle_beta   90.00
_cell.angle_gamma   90.00
#
_symmetry.space_group_name_H-M   'P 1'
#
loop_
_entity.id
_entity.type
_entity.pdbx_description
1 polymer ?
#
loop_
_entity_poly.entity_id
_entity_poly.type
_entity_poly.pdbx_seq_one_letter_code
_entity_poly.pdbx_strand_id
1 'polypeptide(L)'
;MGKLSIFSKDYQRRMRKRKFKITIIILVIIIIVGTIFYSGYIPNFIEETKKQYKVNKEKQDIEENQQIEEETKIKEEIKIKEETLKIDEEEDNLPMEELYYEINTTNGSTVKLIYENQNEEKKYKFLDSNGQKVSFDINPSGKNMIIYEEDTQNLFVYDINGEYIDGTLKKFTSASANKIFEKDSVLAKEPSYIWCGTPKFYNDRKIAYVSQLPWFKKEDKYIWILDLNGLSHKKTDISGQNLTISGIKDKGLEIDADGTLNYITIDDNIIK
;
A
#
# COMPACT_ATOMS: atom_id res chain seq x y z
N MET A 1 -19.73 -0.32 36.22
CA MET A 1 -18.35 -0.20 36.74
C MET A 1 -18.16 1.19 37.31
N GLY A 2 -17.65 1.32 38.54
CA GLY A 2 -17.43 2.62 39.20
C GLY A 2 -16.51 3.55 38.41
N LYS A 3 -16.75 4.86 38.52
CA LYS A 3 -15.92 5.91 37.91
C LYS A 3 -14.51 5.84 38.51
N LEU A 4 -13.47 5.89 37.68
CA LEU A 4 -12.10 6.03 38.18
C LEU A 4 -11.87 7.47 38.64
N SER A 5 -11.15 7.64 39.74
CA SER A 5 -10.70 8.95 40.19
C SER A 5 -9.81 9.60 39.13
N ILE A 6 -10.22 10.80 38.70
CA ILE A 6 -9.59 11.60 37.65
C ILE A 6 -8.21 12.11 38.10
N PHE A 7 -7.95 12.11 39.41
CA PHE A 7 -6.70 12.56 40.02
C PHE A 7 -5.69 11.42 40.30
N SER A 8 -5.96 10.19 39.84
CA SER A 8 -5.01 9.09 39.98
C SER A 8 -3.91 9.19 38.91
N LYS A 9 -2.65 9.05 39.32
CA LYS A 9 -1.47 8.99 38.44
C LYS A 9 -1.59 7.93 37.33
N ASP A 10 -2.40 6.89 37.55
CA ASP A 10 -2.66 5.81 36.58
C ASP A 10 -3.93 6.00 35.74
N TYR A 11 -4.66 7.11 35.89
CA TYR A 11 -5.94 7.35 35.22
C TYR A 11 -5.83 7.22 33.70
N GLN A 12 -4.84 7.90 33.10
CA GLN A 12 -4.55 7.86 31.67
C GLN A 12 -4.24 6.44 31.17
N ARG A 13 -3.43 5.67 31.92
CA ARG A 13 -3.04 4.30 31.56
C ARG A 13 -4.21 3.34 31.62
N ARG A 14 -5.08 3.46 32.64
CA ARG A 14 -6.29 2.63 32.79
C ARG A 14 -7.37 3.00 31.78
N MET A 15 -7.49 4.29 31.40
CA MET A 15 -8.39 4.72 30.33
C MET A 15 -7.96 4.18 28.97
N ARG A 16 -6.66 4.23 28.63
CA ARG A 16 -6.14 3.73 27.35
C ARG A 16 -6.43 2.23 27.17
N LYS A 17 -6.22 1.43 28.22
CA LYS A 17 -6.57 0.00 28.22
C LYS A 17 -8.07 -0.27 28.05
N ARG A 18 -8.95 0.56 28.66
CA ARG A 18 -10.41 0.44 28.49
C ARG A 18 -10.85 0.82 27.08
N LYS A 19 -10.33 1.92 26.52
CA LYS A 19 -10.62 2.34 25.15
C LYS A 19 -10.17 1.28 24.15
N PHE A 20 -8.97 0.71 24.32
CA PHE A 20 -8.46 -0.37 23.48
C PHE A 20 -9.34 -1.63 23.53
N LYS A 21 -9.79 -2.05 24.73
CA LYS A 21 -10.73 -3.18 24.87
C LYS A 21 -12.07 -2.92 24.17
N ILE A 22 -12.61 -1.70 24.26
CA ILE A 22 -13.86 -1.33 23.58
C ILE A 22 -13.68 -1.33 22.05
N THR A 23 -12.56 -0.80 21.55
CA THR A 23 -12.22 -0.82 20.12
C THR A 23 -12.10 -2.24 19.58
N ILE A 24 -11.44 -3.15 20.31
CA ILE A 24 -11.33 -4.57 19.93
C ILE A 24 -12.72 -5.24 19.87
N ILE A 25 -13.58 -5.00 20.86
CA ILE A 25 -14.94 -5.59 20.87
C ILE A 25 -15.75 -5.12 19.66
N ILE A 26 -15.67 -3.84 19.29
CA ILE A 26 -16.35 -3.29 18.11
C ILE A 26 -15.81 -3.94 16.83
N LEU A 27 -14.49 -4.11 16.72
CA LEU A 27 -13.86 -4.74 15.57
C LEU A 27 -14.27 -6.21 15.40
N VAL A 28 -14.37 -6.97 16.50
CA VAL A 28 -14.87 -8.35 16.50
C VAL A 28 -16.33 -8.43 16.04
N ILE A 29 -17.18 -7.48 16.47
CA ILE A 29 -18.58 -7.43 16.02
C ILE A 29 -18.68 -7.14 14.52
N ILE A 30 -17.84 -6.24 13.99
CA ILE A 30 -17.80 -5.95 12.55
C ILE A 30 -17.39 -7.20 11.75
N ILE A 31 -16.42 -7.98 12.23
CA ILE A 31 -16.00 -9.23 11.58
C ILE A 31 -17.15 -10.25 11.58
N ILE A 32 -17.86 -10.41 12.70
CA ILE A 32 -19.00 -11.35 12.80
C ILE A 32 -20.15 -10.94 11.87
N VAL A 33 -20.46 -9.64 11.81
CA VAL A 33 -21.49 -9.15 10.88
C VAL A 33 -21.04 -9.35 9.43
N GLY A 34 -19.77 -9.08 9.13
CA GLY A 34 -19.18 -9.35 7.82
C GLY A 34 -19.35 -10.81 7.40
N THR A 35 -18.97 -11.77 8.25
CA THR A 35 -19.07 -13.20 7.90
C THR A 35 -20.51 -13.66 7.68
N ILE A 36 -21.49 -13.10 8.40
CA ILE A 36 -22.93 -13.39 8.20
C ILE A 36 -23.42 -12.86 6.84
N PHE A 37 -22.96 -11.68 6.41
CA PHE A 37 -23.31 -11.14 5.09
C PHE A 37 -22.62 -11.86 3.92
N TYR A 38 -21.41 -12.41 4.15
CA TYR A 38 -20.67 -13.16 3.12
C TYR A 38 -21.09 -14.64 2.99
N SER A 39 -21.77 -15.23 3.97
CA SER A 39 -22.17 -16.66 3.91
C SER A 39 -23.28 -16.99 2.91
N GLY A 40 -23.88 -15.98 2.26
CA GLY A 40 -24.90 -16.17 1.21
C GLY A 40 -24.36 -16.35 -0.21
N TYR A 41 -23.06 -16.15 -0.45
CA TYR A 41 -22.48 -16.05 -1.80
C TYR A 41 -21.47 -17.14 -2.18
N ILE A 42 -21.23 -18.15 -1.34
CA ILE A 42 -20.23 -19.19 -1.64
C ILE A 42 -20.80 -20.60 -1.41
N PRO A 43 -21.48 -21.18 -2.41
CA PRO A 43 -21.56 -22.64 -2.46
C PRO A 43 -21.11 -23.21 -3.81
N ASN A 44 -20.06 -22.66 -4.45
CA ASN A 44 -19.47 -23.28 -5.67
C ASN A 44 -17.93 -23.28 -5.77
N PHE A 45 -17.19 -22.63 -4.85
CA PHE A 45 -15.71 -22.57 -4.95
C PHE A 45 -14.97 -23.74 -4.25
N ILE A 46 -15.63 -24.46 -3.34
CA ILE A 46 -15.02 -25.54 -2.54
C ILE A 46 -15.04 -26.89 -3.27
N GLU A 47 -15.91 -27.06 -4.27
CA GLU A 47 -16.01 -28.33 -5.02
C GLU A 47 -14.96 -28.45 -6.14
N GLU A 48 -14.54 -27.34 -6.75
CA GLU A 48 -13.49 -27.35 -7.79
C GLU A 48 -12.08 -27.55 -7.23
N THR A 49 -11.82 -27.06 -6.01
CA THR A 49 -10.50 -27.20 -5.35
C THR A 49 -10.22 -28.63 -4.88
N LYS A 50 -11.25 -29.44 -4.56
CA LYS A 50 -11.09 -30.87 -4.21
C LYS A 50 -10.74 -31.75 -5.41
N LYS A 51 -11.14 -31.38 -6.64
CA LYS A 51 -10.79 -32.14 -7.85
C LYS A 51 -9.36 -31.87 -8.31
N GLN A 52 -8.89 -30.63 -8.19
CA GLN A 52 -7.52 -30.22 -8.50
C GLN A 52 -6.48 -30.88 -7.57
N TYR A 53 -6.80 -31.04 -6.27
CA TYR A 53 -5.90 -31.66 -5.30
C TYR A 53 -5.68 -33.17 -5.48
N LYS A 54 -6.65 -33.90 -6.06
CA LYS A 54 -6.49 -35.34 -6.34
C LYS A 54 -5.65 -35.61 -7.59
N VAL A 55 -5.79 -34.78 -8.63
CA VAL A 55 -5.05 -34.94 -9.90
C VAL A 55 -3.56 -34.59 -9.75
N ASN A 56 -3.21 -33.64 -8.87
CA ASN A 56 -1.80 -33.32 -8.61
C ASN A 56 -1.08 -34.33 -7.70
N LYS A 57 -1.81 -35.06 -6.84
CA LYS A 57 -1.22 -36.10 -5.99
C LYS A 57 -0.84 -37.36 -6.77
N GLU A 58 -1.66 -37.77 -7.75
CA GLU A 58 -1.34 -38.91 -8.63
C GLU A 58 -0.19 -38.63 -9.62
N LYS A 59 0.13 -37.37 -9.90
CA LYS A 59 1.27 -37.00 -10.76
C LYS A 59 2.60 -36.93 -10.01
N GLN A 60 2.58 -36.63 -8.70
CA GLN A 60 3.79 -36.59 -7.86
C GLN A 60 4.29 -37.99 -7.44
N ASP A 61 3.37 -38.96 -7.24
CA ASP A 61 3.74 -40.33 -6.84
C ASP A 61 4.39 -41.17 -7.96
N ILE A 62 4.41 -40.68 -9.22
CA ILE A 62 5.02 -41.38 -10.38
C ILE A 62 6.48 -40.94 -10.62
N GLU A 63 6.87 -39.72 -10.26
CA GLU A 63 8.24 -39.21 -10.47
C GLU A 63 9.20 -39.52 -9.30
N GLU A 64 8.70 -39.83 -8.11
CA GLU A 64 9.53 -40.14 -6.92
C GLU A 64 10.05 -41.60 -6.87
N ASN A 65 9.52 -42.51 -7.70
CA ASN A 65 9.93 -43.92 -7.74
C ASN A 65 11.11 -44.24 -8.69
N GLN A 66 11.78 -43.24 -9.27
CA GLN A 66 12.96 -43.44 -10.14
C GLN A 66 14.28 -42.88 -9.58
N GLN A 67 14.30 -42.34 -8.36
CA GLN A 67 15.53 -41.78 -7.75
C GLN A 67 15.99 -42.44 -6.44
N ILE A 68 15.36 -43.53 -5.99
CA ILE A 68 15.67 -44.15 -4.68
C ILE A 68 16.64 -45.35 -4.77
N GLU A 69 17.11 -45.77 -5.96
CA GLU A 69 17.89 -47.02 -6.09
C GLU A 69 19.42 -46.91 -6.04
N GLU A 70 20.04 -45.72 -5.92
CA GLU A 70 21.52 -45.60 -5.97
C GLU A 70 22.25 -45.04 -4.73
N GLU A 71 21.59 -44.57 -3.67
CA GLU A 71 22.30 -44.06 -2.49
C GLU A 71 21.78 -44.60 -1.15
N THR A 72 21.94 -45.90 -0.90
CA THR A 72 22.05 -46.40 0.50
C THR A 72 22.75 -47.75 0.63
N LYS A 73 23.92 -47.89 0.02
CA LYS A 73 25.00 -48.70 0.61
C LYS A 73 25.97 -47.73 1.25
N ILE A 74 25.80 -47.45 2.54
CA ILE A 74 26.80 -47.02 3.54
C ILE A 74 26.01 -46.52 4.75
N LYS A 75 26.31 -47.08 5.93
CA LYS A 75 25.78 -46.76 7.28
C LYS A 75 24.55 -47.53 7.76
N GLU A 76 24.66 -48.86 7.73
CA GLU A 76 24.38 -49.63 8.95
C GLU A 76 25.58 -49.51 9.91
N GLU A 77 25.31 -49.69 11.21
CA GLU A 77 26.16 -49.50 12.41
C GLU A 77 26.15 -48.07 12.99
N ILE A 78 25.70 -47.77 14.22
CA ILE A 78 25.39 -48.51 15.45
C ILE A 78 24.46 -47.58 16.27
N LYS A 79 23.20 -48.01 16.49
CA LYS A 79 22.59 -48.42 17.77
C LYS A 79 22.67 -47.47 18.99
N ILE A 80 21.46 -47.02 19.38
CA ILE A 80 20.83 -47.14 20.72
C ILE A 80 21.47 -46.37 21.89
N LYS A 81 20.74 -45.37 22.43
CA LYS A 81 20.36 -45.35 23.86
C LYS A 81 19.22 -44.36 24.20
N GLU A 82 18.12 -44.93 24.72
CA GLU A 82 17.16 -44.48 25.77
C GLU A 82 16.71 -43.01 25.80
N GLU A 83 15.46 -42.70 25.44
CA GLU A 83 14.20 -42.73 26.23
C GLU A 83 14.00 -41.60 27.27
N THR A 84 12.90 -40.86 27.04
CA THR A 84 12.08 -40.04 27.97
C THR A 84 12.65 -38.76 28.58
N LEU A 85 11.97 -37.63 28.32
CA LEU A 85 11.20 -36.87 29.32
C LEU A 85 10.35 -35.77 28.64
N LYS A 86 9.22 -35.44 29.27
CA LYS A 86 8.09 -34.63 28.80
C LYS A 86 8.20 -33.15 29.20
N ILE A 87 7.53 -32.30 28.41
CA ILE A 87 6.93 -30.97 28.72
C ILE A 87 7.91 -29.80 28.88
N ASP A 88 7.88 -28.87 27.91
CA ASP A 88 7.32 -27.52 28.10
C ASP A 88 7.04 -26.89 26.72
N GLU A 89 5.78 -26.56 26.46
CA GLU A 89 5.35 -25.72 25.33
C GLU A 89 5.62 -24.25 25.72
N GLU A 90 6.80 -23.74 25.36
CA GLU A 90 6.95 -22.32 25.05
C GLU A 90 6.74 -22.16 23.54
N GLU A 91 5.52 -21.77 23.18
CA GLU A 91 5.19 -21.24 21.87
C GLU A 91 5.97 -19.92 21.70
N ASP A 92 7.19 -20.07 21.22
CA ASP A 92 8.08 -19.00 20.82
C ASP A 92 7.37 -18.24 19.68
N ASN A 93 6.69 -17.14 20.03
CA ASN A 93 6.27 -16.13 19.08
C ASN A 93 7.53 -15.41 18.57
N LEU A 94 8.30 -16.09 17.74
CA LEU A 94 9.26 -15.44 16.87
C LEU A 94 8.45 -14.51 15.94
N PRO A 95 8.73 -13.20 15.93
CA PRO A 95 8.07 -12.30 15.00
C PRO A 95 8.37 -12.81 13.59
N MET A 96 7.32 -13.09 12.81
CA MET A 96 7.45 -13.32 11.38
C MET A 96 8.22 -12.13 10.81
N GLU A 97 9.44 -12.35 10.33
CA GLU A 97 10.27 -11.29 9.74
C GLU A 97 9.51 -10.71 8.54
N GLU A 98 9.01 -9.49 8.67
CA GLU A 98 8.38 -8.78 7.56
C GLU A 98 9.44 -8.52 6.49
N LEU A 99 9.13 -8.82 5.23
CA LEU A 99 10.02 -8.54 4.12
C LEU A 99 9.86 -7.07 3.72
N TYR A 100 10.96 -6.32 3.70
CA TYR A 100 10.91 -4.89 3.40
C TYR A 100 12.15 -4.37 2.65
N TYR A 101 11.98 -3.19 2.07
CA TYR A 101 13.07 -2.33 1.64
C TYR A 101 13.16 -1.10 2.53
N GLU A 102 14.37 -0.73 2.95
CA GLU A 102 14.63 0.55 3.62
C GLU A 102 15.03 1.60 2.58
N ILE A 103 14.37 2.75 2.63
CA ILE A 103 14.68 3.89 1.74
C ILE A 103 14.86 5.16 2.57
N ASN A 104 15.72 6.05 2.08
CA ASN A 104 15.91 7.36 2.67
C ASN A 104 15.10 8.39 1.90
N THR A 105 14.23 9.10 2.62
CA THR A 105 13.54 10.29 2.14
C THR A 105 14.54 11.43 1.89
N THR A 106 14.16 12.43 1.10
CA THR A 106 15.02 13.59 0.81
C THR A 106 15.36 14.42 2.05
N ASN A 107 14.53 14.34 3.09
CA ASN A 107 14.80 14.93 4.40
C ASN A 107 15.77 14.10 5.26
N GLY A 108 16.30 12.99 4.74
CA GLY A 108 17.27 12.12 5.43
C GLY A 108 16.65 11.11 6.41
N SER A 109 15.32 11.01 6.48
CA SER A 109 14.62 10.03 7.32
C SER A 109 14.42 8.70 6.59
N THR A 110 14.44 7.59 7.33
CA THR A 110 14.26 6.24 6.76
C THR A 110 12.82 5.76 6.92
N VAL A 111 12.26 5.18 5.86
CA VAL A 111 10.94 4.51 5.85
C VAL A 111 11.06 3.11 5.27
N LYS A 112 10.08 2.23 5.55
CA LYS A 112 10.11 0.82 5.12
C LYS A 112 8.97 0.49 4.16
N LEU A 113 9.32 0.01 2.97
CA LEU A 113 8.37 -0.48 1.96
C LEU A 113 8.17 -1.98 2.18
N ILE A 114 7.04 -2.36 2.76
CA ILE A 114 6.77 -3.73 3.17
C ILE A 114 6.07 -4.47 2.02
N TYR A 115 6.54 -5.69 1.74
CA TYR A 115 6.04 -6.54 0.67
C TYR A 115 5.82 -7.98 1.15
N GLU A 116 5.11 -8.75 0.35
CA GLU A 116 4.96 -10.20 0.52
C GLU A 116 5.33 -10.96 -0.73
N ASN A 117 5.68 -12.23 -0.53
CA ASN A 117 5.82 -13.23 -1.58
C ASN A 117 4.72 -14.27 -1.38
N GLN A 118 3.67 -14.22 -2.21
CA GLN A 118 2.63 -15.26 -2.24
C GLN A 118 2.64 -15.93 -3.61
N ASN A 119 2.73 -17.26 -3.66
CA ASN A 119 2.72 -18.04 -4.90
C ASN A 119 3.74 -17.54 -5.94
N GLU A 120 4.97 -17.22 -5.49
CA GLU A 120 6.05 -16.67 -6.33
C GLU A 120 5.78 -15.28 -6.94
N GLU A 121 4.67 -14.62 -6.58
CA GLU A 121 4.39 -13.25 -6.99
C GLU A 121 4.66 -12.28 -5.83
N LYS A 122 5.64 -11.39 -6.04
CA LYS A 122 6.01 -10.34 -5.08
C LYS A 122 5.09 -9.12 -5.23
N LYS A 123 4.51 -8.65 -4.13
CA LYS A 123 3.63 -7.46 -4.11
C LYS A 123 3.85 -6.60 -2.87
N TYR A 124 3.75 -5.30 -3.04
CA TYR A 124 3.72 -4.36 -1.93
C TYR A 124 2.43 -4.49 -1.12
N LYS A 125 2.54 -4.35 0.20
CA LYS A 125 1.39 -4.35 1.13
C LYS A 125 1.11 -2.98 1.72
N PHE A 126 2.12 -2.35 2.31
CA PHE A 126 1.99 -1.04 2.93
C PHE A 126 3.35 -0.36 3.14
N LEU A 127 3.31 0.92 3.49
CA LEU A 127 4.46 1.70 3.92
C LEU A 127 4.44 1.81 5.46
N ASP A 128 5.52 1.43 6.12
CA ASP A 128 5.80 1.92 7.47
C ASP A 128 6.56 3.25 7.36
N SER A 129 5.83 4.34 7.60
CA SER A 129 6.38 5.69 7.52
C SER A 129 7.23 6.07 8.72
N ASN A 130 7.27 5.25 9.79
CA ASN A 130 7.99 5.56 11.02
C ASN A 130 7.69 6.98 11.56
N GLY A 131 6.42 7.39 11.47
CA GLY A 131 5.95 8.71 11.91
C GLY A 131 6.35 9.89 11.02
N GLN A 132 6.96 9.64 9.87
CA GLN A 132 7.29 10.67 8.88
C GLN A 132 6.04 11.12 8.12
N LYS A 133 6.07 12.37 7.63
CA LYS A 133 5.03 12.93 6.75
C LYS A 133 5.21 12.45 5.32
N VAL A 134 5.05 11.15 5.15
CA VAL A 134 5.11 10.46 3.88
C VAL A 134 3.81 9.69 3.74
N SER A 135 3.19 9.82 2.58
CA SER A 135 2.04 9.00 2.21
C SER A 135 2.39 8.10 1.03
N PHE A 136 1.56 7.09 0.81
CA PHE A 136 1.77 6.13 -0.25
C PHE A 136 0.48 5.75 -0.95
N ASP A 137 0.64 5.20 -2.13
CA ASP A 137 -0.41 4.53 -2.89
C ASP A 137 0.23 3.38 -3.68
N ILE A 138 -0.48 2.26 -3.79
CA ILE A 138 0.02 1.06 -4.47
C ILE A 138 -0.78 0.91 -5.77
N ASN A 139 -0.08 0.67 -6.87
CA ASN A 139 -0.73 0.49 -8.16
C ASN A 139 -1.60 -0.78 -8.20
N PRO A 140 -2.54 -0.90 -9.15
CA PRO A 140 -3.43 -2.06 -9.23
C PRO A 140 -2.74 -3.43 -9.26
N SER A 141 -1.60 -3.58 -9.93
CA SER A 141 -0.87 -4.86 -9.91
C SER A 141 -0.10 -5.14 -8.61
N GLY A 142 0.03 -4.18 -7.71
CA GLY A 142 0.80 -4.31 -6.47
C GLY A 142 2.32 -4.24 -6.66
N LYS A 143 2.80 -3.93 -7.87
CA LYS A 143 4.21 -3.97 -8.25
C LYS A 143 4.93 -2.63 -8.12
N ASN A 144 4.18 -1.54 -8.01
CA ASN A 144 4.73 -0.20 -7.85
C ASN A 144 4.09 0.49 -6.64
N MET A 145 4.90 1.22 -5.88
CA MET A 145 4.44 2.06 -4.77
C MET A 145 4.87 3.50 -5.00
N ILE A 146 3.92 4.43 -4.88
CA ILE A 146 4.21 5.85 -4.75
C ILE A 146 4.70 6.10 -3.33
N ILE A 147 5.78 6.85 -3.22
CA ILE A 147 6.24 7.48 -1.98
C ILE A 147 6.14 8.99 -2.20
N TYR A 148 5.15 9.61 -1.54
CA TYR A 148 4.91 11.04 -1.60
C TYR A 148 5.35 11.71 -0.31
N GLU A 149 6.34 12.58 -0.42
CA GLU A 149 6.87 13.37 0.70
C GLU A 149 6.08 14.66 0.81
N GLU A 150 5.28 14.80 1.87
CA GLU A 150 4.31 15.90 1.98
C GLU A 150 4.98 17.27 2.15
N ASP A 151 6.10 17.34 2.89
CA ASP A 151 6.78 18.60 3.16
C ASP A 151 7.48 19.18 1.92
N THR A 152 8.06 18.32 1.08
CA THR A 152 8.81 18.71 -0.13
C THR A 152 7.99 18.60 -1.41
N GLN A 153 6.83 17.96 -1.33
CA GLN A 153 5.95 17.60 -2.44
C GLN A 153 6.68 16.82 -3.54
N ASN A 154 7.65 15.99 -3.15
CA ASN A 154 8.34 15.07 -4.05
C ASN A 154 7.51 13.79 -4.23
N LEU A 155 7.53 13.26 -5.45
CA LEU A 155 6.83 12.05 -5.84
C LEU A 155 7.87 11.06 -6.40
N PHE A 156 8.09 9.98 -5.68
CA PHE A 156 8.93 8.87 -6.13
C PHE A 156 8.06 7.65 -6.37
N VAL A 157 8.39 6.87 -7.40
CA VAL A 157 7.71 5.60 -7.69
C VAL A 157 8.73 4.49 -7.59
N TYR A 158 8.54 3.61 -6.62
CA TYR A 158 9.37 2.43 -6.40
C TYR A 158 8.75 1.23 -7.08
N ASP A 159 9.57 0.48 -7.82
CA ASP A 159 9.21 -0.81 -8.39
C ASP A 159 9.37 -1.93 -7.36
N ILE A 160 8.89 -3.13 -7.67
CA ILE A 160 8.91 -4.26 -6.74
C ILE A 160 10.32 -4.75 -6.36
N ASN A 161 11.34 -4.32 -7.09
CA ASN A 161 12.74 -4.64 -6.83
C ASN A 161 13.40 -3.61 -5.89
N GLY A 162 12.68 -2.53 -5.55
CA GLY A 162 13.18 -1.43 -4.72
C GLY A 162 13.93 -0.36 -5.52
N GLU A 163 13.95 -0.46 -6.85
CA GLU A 163 14.43 0.62 -7.71
C GLU A 163 13.38 1.72 -7.81
N TYR A 164 13.79 2.96 -8.08
CA TYR A 164 12.83 4.06 -8.17
C TYR A 164 13.08 4.99 -9.34
N ILE A 165 12.00 5.65 -9.74
CA ILE A 165 12.01 6.80 -10.64
C ILE A 165 11.49 8.02 -9.90
N ASP A 166 12.08 9.19 -10.21
CA ASP A 166 11.61 10.47 -9.72
C ASP A 166 10.52 11.00 -10.67
N GLY A 167 9.27 10.93 -10.23
CA GLY A 167 8.10 11.44 -10.95
C GLY A 167 7.77 12.89 -10.60
N THR A 168 8.65 13.61 -9.93
CA THR A 168 8.40 14.99 -9.51
C THR A 168 8.55 15.96 -10.69
N LEU A 169 7.52 16.76 -10.95
CA LEU A 169 7.63 17.87 -11.90
C LEU A 169 8.57 18.95 -11.33
N LYS A 170 9.86 18.93 -11.68
CA LYS A 170 10.86 19.84 -11.08
C LYS A 170 10.65 21.31 -11.48
N LYS A 171 10.17 21.55 -12.70
CA LYS A 171 9.94 22.89 -13.24
C LYS A 171 8.69 22.94 -14.10
N PHE A 172 8.04 24.10 -14.10
CA PHE A 172 6.90 24.39 -14.95
C PHE A 172 7.20 25.58 -15.87
N THR A 173 7.02 25.39 -17.18
CA THR A 173 7.17 26.45 -18.17
C THR A 173 5.81 27.05 -18.51
N SER A 174 5.59 28.29 -18.09
CA SER A 174 4.39 29.03 -18.47
C SER A 174 4.59 29.68 -19.83
N ALA A 175 3.85 29.21 -20.84
CA ALA A 175 3.81 29.84 -22.16
C ALA A 175 3.28 31.28 -22.07
N SER A 176 2.21 31.50 -21.29
CA SER A 176 1.57 32.82 -21.14
C SER A 176 2.48 33.88 -20.50
N ALA A 177 3.30 33.48 -19.53
CA ALA A 177 4.23 34.37 -18.84
C ALA A 177 5.64 34.36 -19.46
N ASN A 178 5.88 33.51 -20.48
CA ASN A 178 7.19 33.20 -21.05
C ASN A 178 8.27 33.00 -19.97
N LYS A 179 7.95 32.21 -18.93
CA LYS A 179 8.76 32.08 -17.73
C LYS A 179 8.79 30.64 -17.23
N ILE A 180 9.95 30.23 -16.75
CA ILE A 180 10.16 28.96 -16.04
C ILE A 180 10.03 29.21 -14.54
N PHE A 181 9.26 28.35 -13.89
CA PHE A 181 9.10 28.30 -12.44
C PHE A 181 9.73 27.02 -11.92
N GLU A 182 10.71 27.14 -11.04
CA GLU A 182 11.34 25.99 -10.36
C GLU A 182 10.53 25.65 -9.10
N LYS A 183 10.19 24.37 -8.91
CA LYS A 183 9.36 23.89 -7.78
C LYS A 183 9.88 24.41 -6.44
N ASP A 184 11.14 24.11 -6.15
CA ASP A 184 11.71 24.40 -4.82
C ASP A 184 11.79 25.92 -4.58
N SER A 185 12.02 26.71 -5.63
CA SER A 185 11.99 28.18 -5.52
C SER A 185 10.58 28.73 -5.28
N VAL A 186 9.55 28.08 -5.81
CA VAL A 186 8.15 28.46 -5.56
C VAL A 186 7.74 28.07 -4.16
N LEU A 187 8.00 26.82 -3.75
CA LEU A 187 7.65 26.32 -2.41
C LEU A 187 8.42 27.04 -1.30
N ALA A 188 9.67 27.47 -1.55
CA ALA A 188 10.41 28.29 -0.58
C ALA A 188 9.78 29.68 -0.36
N LYS A 189 9.12 30.24 -1.39
CA LYS A 189 8.47 31.56 -1.32
C LYS A 189 7.03 31.48 -0.85
N GLU A 190 6.33 30.43 -1.25
CA GLU A 190 4.93 30.16 -0.91
C GLU A 190 4.81 28.70 -0.44
N PRO A 191 5.13 28.40 0.82
CA PRO A 191 5.10 27.03 1.35
C PRO A 191 3.71 26.39 1.33
N SER A 192 2.65 27.21 1.27
CA SER A 192 1.26 26.74 1.18
C SER A 192 0.86 26.30 -0.23
N TYR A 193 1.67 26.62 -1.25
CA TYR A 193 1.36 26.32 -2.64
C TYR A 193 1.40 24.81 -2.89
N ILE A 194 0.35 24.28 -3.50
CA ILE A 194 0.26 22.87 -3.88
C ILE A 194 0.83 22.72 -5.29
N TRP A 195 2.11 22.36 -5.36
CA TRP A 195 2.79 21.98 -6.59
C TRP A 195 2.40 20.56 -7.02
N CYS A 196 2.42 19.61 -6.09
CA CYS A 196 1.95 18.24 -6.25
C CYS A 196 1.34 17.81 -4.92
N GLY A 197 0.09 17.34 -4.93
CA GLY A 197 -0.64 16.92 -3.74
C GLY A 197 -1.39 15.61 -3.97
N THR A 198 -1.40 14.76 -2.93
CA THR A 198 -2.20 13.53 -2.85
C THR A 198 -2.17 12.65 -4.11
N PRO A 199 -0.98 12.26 -4.62
CA PRO A 199 -0.89 11.45 -5.82
C PRO A 199 -1.49 10.05 -5.61
N LYS A 200 -2.21 9.54 -6.61
CA LYS A 200 -2.75 8.17 -6.64
C LYS A 200 -2.65 7.55 -8.02
N PHE A 201 -2.36 6.25 -8.05
CA PHE A 201 -2.48 5.46 -9.27
C PHE A 201 -3.94 5.36 -9.70
N TYR A 202 -4.14 5.36 -11.02
CA TYR A 202 -5.42 4.92 -11.61
C TYR A 202 -5.27 3.80 -12.62
N ASN A 203 -4.03 3.45 -12.94
CA ASN A 203 -3.60 2.22 -13.57
C ASN A 203 -2.11 2.01 -13.22
N ASP A 204 -1.48 0.97 -13.76
CA ASP A 204 -0.08 0.64 -13.46
C ASP A 204 0.96 1.64 -13.96
N ARG A 205 0.56 2.58 -14.82
CA ARG A 205 1.45 3.50 -15.54
C ARG A 205 1.16 4.98 -15.25
N LYS A 206 -0.02 5.32 -14.76
CA LYS A 206 -0.47 6.70 -14.67
C LYS A 206 -0.94 7.04 -13.27
N ILE A 207 -0.59 8.26 -12.88
CA ILE A 207 -0.81 8.81 -11.55
C ILE A 207 -1.55 10.12 -11.71
N ALA A 208 -2.64 10.30 -10.97
CA ALA A 208 -3.30 11.59 -10.86
C ALA A 208 -2.88 12.27 -9.56
N TYR A 209 -2.72 13.59 -9.58
CA TYR A 209 -2.38 14.39 -8.41
C TYR A 209 -3.03 15.77 -8.48
N VAL A 210 -3.19 16.41 -7.33
CA VAL A 210 -3.73 17.76 -7.19
C VAL A 210 -2.62 18.79 -7.35
N SER A 211 -2.86 19.87 -8.09
CA SER A 211 -1.92 20.99 -8.20
C SER A 211 -2.64 22.31 -8.42
N GLN A 212 -2.10 23.41 -7.87
CA GLN A 212 -2.51 24.78 -8.22
C GLN A 212 -1.90 25.23 -9.55
N LEU A 213 -0.99 24.45 -10.14
CA LEU A 213 -0.49 24.74 -11.47
C LEU A 213 -1.64 24.77 -12.49
N PRO A 214 -1.61 25.72 -13.43
CA PRO A 214 -0.47 26.59 -13.72
C PRO A 214 -0.56 27.97 -13.07
N TRP A 215 -1.57 28.21 -12.23
CA TRP A 215 -1.94 29.54 -11.75
C TRP A 215 -1.41 29.81 -10.35
N PHE A 216 -0.63 30.87 -10.23
CA PHE A 216 -0.13 31.35 -8.95
C PHE A 216 -1.10 32.35 -8.34
N LYS A 217 -1.26 32.34 -7.00
CA LYS A 217 -2.16 33.24 -6.24
C LYS A 217 -3.66 33.02 -6.49
N LYS A 218 -4.05 31.84 -6.97
CA LYS A 218 -5.45 31.41 -7.02
C LYS A 218 -5.65 30.23 -6.08
N GLU A 219 -6.81 30.17 -5.46
CA GLU A 219 -7.19 29.04 -4.60
C GLU A 219 -7.53 27.78 -5.42
N ASP A 220 -7.97 27.97 -6.67
CA ASP A 220 -8.34 26.88 -7.57
C ASP A 220 -7.21 25.88 -7.74
N LYS A 221 -7.57 24.61 -7.64
CA LYS A 221 -6.72 23.47 -7.88
C LYS A 221 -7.21 22.73 -9.12
N TYR A 222 -6.31 21.94 -9.69
CA TYR A 222 -6.53 21.17 -10.90
C TYR A 222 -6.02 19.76 -10.68
N ILE A 223 -6.66 18.80 -11.34
CA ILE A 223 -6.10 17.45 -11.43
C ILE A 223 -5.09 17.43 -12.57
N TRP A 224 -3.90 16.94 -12.26
CA TRP A 224 -2.83 16.67 -13.19
C TRP A 224 -2.59 15.17 -13.28
N ILE A 225 -2.12 14.72 -14.44
CA ILE A 225 -1.75 13.34 -14.72
C ILE A 225 -0.26 13.30 -15.01
N LEU A 226 0.45 12.43 -14.30
CA LEU A 226 1.79 11.96 -14.64
C LEU A 226 1.66 10.62 -15.38
N ASP A 227 2.20 10.55 -16.60
CA ASP A 227 2.46 9.29 -17.29
C ASP A 227 3.89 8.85 -17.02
N LEU A 228 4.06 7.70 -16.37
CA LEU A 228 5.38 7.15 -16.04
C LEU A 228 6.15 6.76 -17.31
N ASN A 229 5.46 6.52 -18.42
CA ASN A 229 6.11 6.38 -19.71
C ASN A 229 6.52 7.75 -20.25
N GLY A 230 7.81 8.05 -20.14
CA GLY A 230 8.37 9.33 -20.59
C GLY A 230 8.24 10.48 -19.58
N LEU A 231 7.71 10.22 -18.37
CA LEU A 231 7.61 11.18 -17.26
C LEU A 231 6.92 12.49 -17.66
N SER A 232 5.84 12.38 -18.44
CA SER A 232 5.12 13.55 -18.94
C SER A 232 3.99 13.94 -17.99
N HIS A 233 3.82 15.25 -17.79
CA HIS A 233 2.78 15.82 -16.93
C HIS A 233 1.78 16.62 -17.75
N LYS A 234 0.49 16.36 -17.55
CA LYS A 234 -0.60 17.10 -18.20
C LYS A 234 -1.67 17.50 -17.21
N LYS A 235 -2.18 18.72 -17.36
CA LYS A 235 -3.37 19.19 -16.64
C LYS A 235 -4.62 18.59 -17.30
N THR A 236 -5.62 18.23 -16.49
CA THR A 236 -6.95 17.85 -16.95
C THR A 236 -7.93 19.03 -16.91
N ASP A 237 -9.18 18.79 -17.32
CA ASP A 237 -10.27 19.76 -17.20
C ASP A 237 -11.01 19.68 -15.84
N ILE A 238 -10.58 18.81 -14.93
CA ILE A 238 -11.15 18.74 -13.57
C ILE A 238 -10.47 19.81 -12.70
N SER A 239 -11.26 20.73 -12.17
CA SER A 239 -10.82 21.83 -11.33
C SER A 239 -11.83 22.13 -10.23
N GLY A 240 -11.36 22.68 -9.12
CA GLY A 240 -12.19 23.07 -7.99
C GLY A 240 -11.37 23.70 -6.88
N GLN A 241 -12.04 24.30 -5.90
CA GLN A 241 -11.38 24.79 -4.68
C GLN A 241 -11.09 23.64 -3.71
N ASN A 242 -11.98 22.66 -3.66
CA ASN A 242 -11.83 21.42 -2.89
C ASN A 242 -11.76 20.24 -3.85
N LEU A 243 -10.59 19.62 -3.95
CA LEU A 243 -10.36 18.43 -4.75
C LEU A 243 -9.93 17.28 -3.85
N THR A 244 -10.63 16.14 -3.96
CA THR A 244 -10.28 14.90 -3.24
C THR A 244 -10.21 13.74 -4.22
N ILE A 245 -9.11 12.98 -4.17
CA ILE A 245 -8.94 11.75 -4.95
C ILE A 245 -9.21 10.54 -4.04
N SER A 246 -10.32 9.84 -4.26
CA SER A 246 -10.76 8.74 -3.39
C SER A 246 -10.08 7.42 -3.69
N GLY A 247 -9.74 7.16 -4.96
CA GLY A 247 -9.18 5.90 -5.44
C GLY A 247 -9.99 5.31 -6.60
N ILE A 248 -9.61 4.11 -7.04
CA ILE A 248 -10.20 3.45 -8.21
C ILE A 248 -11.56 2.84 -7.84
N LYS A 249 -12.56 3.09 -8.68
CA LYS A 249 -13.92 2.52 -8.65
C LYS A 249 -14.24 1.89 -10.02
N ASP A 250 -15.43 1.34 -10.17
CA ASP A 250 -15.88 0.67 -11.41
C ASP A 250 -15.71 1.52 -12.68
N LYS A 251 -15.87 2.84 -12.57
CA LYS A 251 -15.74 3.78 -13.71
C LYS A 251 -14.31 4.32 -13.91
N GLY A 252 -13.38 4.01 -13.02
CA GLY A 252 -12.03 4.59 -13.00
C GLY A 252 -11.73 5.33 -11.69
N LEU A 253 -10.75 6.22 -11.71
CA LEU A 253 -10.35 7.00 -10.53
C LEU A 253 -11.40 8.03 -10.19
N GLU A 254 -12.01 7.89 -9.02
CA GLU A 254 -13.01 8.80 -8.50
C GLU A 254 -12.37 10.06 -7.91
N ILE A 255 -12.90 11.21 -8.32
CA ILE A 255 -12.47 12.53 -7.91
C ILE A 255 -13.70 13.35 -7.53
N ASP A 256 -13.75 13.81 -6.29
CA ASP A 256 -14.71 14.80 -5.84
C ASP A 256 -14.13 16.20 -6.11
N ALA A 257 -14.83 16.98 -6.93
CA ALA A 257 -14.54 18.38 -7.18
C ALA A 257 -15.70 19.25 -6.69
N ASP A 258 -15.51 19.92 -5.56
CA ASP A 258 -16.50 20.80 -4.93
C ASP A 258 -17.90 20.14 -4.75
N GLY A 259 -17.92 18.85 -4.39
CA GLY A 259 -19.13 18.05 -4.21
C GLY A 259 -19.65 17.39 -5.49
N THR A 260 -18.99 17.59 -6.63
CA THR A 260 -19.31 16.93 -7.90
C THR A 260 -18.37 15.77 -8.15
N LEU A 261 -18.90 14.55 -8.26
CA LEU A 261 -18.11 13.39 -8.62
C LEU A 261 -17.72 13.42 -10.09
N ASN A 262 -16.46 13.12 -10.35
CA ASN A 262 -15.86 12.94 -11.66
C ASN A 262 -15.08 11.61 -11.63
N TYR A 263 -14.90 11.00 -12.78
CA TYR A 263 -14.12 9.77 -12.94
C TYR A 263 -13.12 9.92 -14.08
N ILE A 264 -11.85 9.62 -13.82
CA ILE A 264 -10.83 9.45 -14.87
C ILE A 264 -10.75 7.97 -15.22
N THR A 265 -11.16 7.63 -16.43
CA THR A 265 -11.07 6.26 -16.97
C THR A 265 -9.62 5.88 -17.30
N ILE A 266 -9.37 4.60 -17.56
CA ILE A 266 -8.02 4.11 -17.94
C ILE A 266 -7.47 4.77 -19.21
N ASP A 267 -8.36 5.20 -20.11
CA ASP A 267 -8.06 5.89 -21.37
C ASP A 267 -8.01 7.42 -21.23
N ASP A 268 -8.00 7.94 -20.00
CA ASP A 268 -8.00 9.37 -19.65
C ASP A 268 -9.27 10.14 -20.03
N ASN A 269 -10.36 9.45 -20.39
CA ASN A 269 -11.67 10.09 -20.54
C ASN A 269 -12.22 10.50 -19.18
N ILE A 270 -12.82 11.69 -19.12
CA ILE A 270 -13.48 12.23 -17.93
C ILE A 270 -14.98 11.98 -18.03
N ILE A 271 -15.54 11.31 -17.01
CA ILE A 271 -16.97 11.06 -16.85
C ILE A 271 -17.46 11.84 -15.63
N LYS A 272 -18.67 12.38 -15.68
CA LYS A 272 -19.35 13.02 -14.55
C LYS A 272 -20.49 12.13 -14.07
#